data_AF-A0A6B0BAD4-F1
#
_entry.id   AF-A0A6B0BAD4-F1
#
_cell.length_a   1.000
_cell.length_b   1.000
_cell.length_c   1.000
_cell.angle_alpha   90.00
_cell.angle_beta   90.00
_cell.angle_gamma   90.00
#
_symmetry.space_group_name_H-M   'P 1'
#
loop_
_entity.id
_entity.type
_entity.pdbx_description
1 polymer ?
#
loop_
_entity_poly.entity_id
_entity_poly.type
_entity_poly.pdbx_seq_one_letter_code
_entity_poly.pdbx_strand_id
1 'polypeptide(L)'
;MALKHYKNSDSTVFNDAKALFDLNKNILLKGPTGSGKTKLAETLSEVVDTPMHQVNCSVDLDTESLLGFKTIKTNAEGQQEIVFVDGPVIKAMKEGHILYIDEINMAKPETLP
;
A
#
# COMPACT_ATOMS: atom_id res chain seq x y z
N MET A 1 -4.01 -5.02 22.43
CA MET A 1 -5.01 -3.95 22.25
C MET A 1 -5.84 -4.37 21.04
N ALA A 2 -7.12 -4.69 21.17
CA ALA A 2 -7.92 -5.09 20.00
C ALA A 2 -8.10 -3.86 19.09
N LEU A 3 -7.63 -3.92 17.84
CA LEU A 3 -7.97 -2.90 16.84
C LEU A 3 -9.49 -2.92 16.67
N LYS A 4 -10.13 -1.75 16.82
CA LYS A 4 -11.57 -1.63 16.54
C LYS A 4 -11.78 -1.86 15.05
N HIS A 5 -12.40 -2.97 14.64
CA HIS A 5 -12.75 -3.22 13.24
C HIS A 5 -13.55 -2.05 12.64
N TYR A 6 -13.38 -1.82 11.33
CA TYR A 6 -14.11 -0.81 10.57
C TYR A 6 -15.63 -0.96 10.79
N LYS A 7 -16.27 0.19 11.04
CA LYS A 7 -17.73 0.29 11.17
C LYS A 7 -18.21 1.48 10.36
N ASN A 8 -19.26 1.26 9.58
CA ASN A 8 -19.96 2.28 8.82
C ASN A 8 -21.47 2.11 9.04
N SER A 9 -22.24 3.19 8.94
CA SER A 9 -23.70 3.14 8.96
C SER A 9 -24.25 2.27 7.82
N ASP A 10 -23.58 2.28 6.68
CA ASP A 10 -23.82 1.35 5.59
C ASP A 10 -22.93 0.12 5.74
N SER A 11 -23.56 -1.01 6.07
CA SER A 11 -22.87 -2.29 6.26
C SER A 11 -22.35 -2.93 4.97
N THR A 12 -22.81 -2.46 3.80
CA THR A 12 -22.41 -3.03 2.50
C THR A 12 -20.98 -2.66 2.13
N VAL A 13 -20.50 -1.47 2.53
CA VAL A 13 -19.21 -0.89 2.13
C VAL A 13 -18.03 -1.85 2.37
N PHE A 14 -17.99 -2.50 3.54
CA PHE A 14 -16.91 -3.46 3.84
C PHE A 14 -17.04 -4.74 3.02
N ASN A 15 -18.27 -5.26 2.87
CA ASN A 15 -18.54 -6.49 2.13
C ASN A 15 -18.22 -6.32 0.65
N ASP A 16 -18.55 -5.17 0.06
CA ASP A 16 -18.23 -4.83 -1.31
C ASP A 16 -16.73 -4.72 -1.53
N ALA A 17 -16.01 -4.06 -0.61
CA ALA A 17 -14.55 -3.99 -0.67
C ALA A 17 -13.92 -5.39 -0.58
N LYS A 18 -14.41 -6.25 0.32
CA LYS A 18 -13.94 -7.63 0.42
C LYS A 18 -14.24 -8.42 -0.86
N ALA A 19 -15.44 -8.31 -1.41
CA ALA A 19 -15.81 -9.01 -2.64
C ALA A 19 -14.95 -8.57 -3.83
N LEU A 20 -14.67 -7.26 -3.95
CA LEU A 20 -13.76 -6.73 -4.98
C LEU A 20 -12.33 -7.25 -4.79
N PHE A 21 -11.85 -7.33 -3.54
CA PHE A 21 -10.55 -7.90 -3.23
C PHE A 21 -10.47 -9.39 -3.61
N ASP A 22 -11.47 -10.19 -3.24
CA ASP A 22 -11.54 -11.62 -3.58
C ASP A 22 -11.58 -11.85 -5.11
N LEU A 23 -12.10 -10.87 -5.87
CA LEU A 23 -12.11 -10.84 -7.33
C LEU A 23 -10.81 -10.28 -7.96
N ASN A 24 -9.77 -10.03 -7.16
CA ASN A 24 -8.50 -9.41 -7.57
C ASN A 24 -8.70 -8.08 -8.30
N LYS A 25 -9.61 -7.23 -7.81
CA LYS A 25 -9.86 -5.88 -8.35
C LYS A 25 -9.16 -4.81 -7.53
N ASN A 26 -8.70 -3.77 -8.21
CA ASN A 26 -8.24 -2.54 -7.57
C ASN A 26 -9.45 -1.79 -6.98
N ILE A 27 -9.29 -1.27 -5.76
CA ILE A 27 -10.35 -0.58 -5.02
C ILE A 27 -9.95 0.89 -4.83
N LEU A 28 -10.78 1.82 -5.31
CA LEU A 28 -10.61 3.24 -5.06
C LEU A 28 -11.58 3.69 -3.96
N LEU A 29 -11.03 4.12 -2.83
CA LEU A 29 -11.82 4.65 -1.71
C LEU A 29 -11.93 6.17 -1.80
N LYS A 30 -13.13 6.69 -2.01
CA LYS A 30 -13.40 8.13 -2.08
C LYS A 30 -14.33 8.56 -0.94
N GLY A 31 -13.96 9.64 -0.25
CA GLY A 31 -14.75 10.21 0.84
C GLY A 31 -13.97 11.28 1.60
N PRO A 32 -14.62 12.06 2.47
CA PRO A 32 -13.98 13.13 3.22
C PRO A 32 -12.88 12.60 4.17
N THR A 33 -11.98 13.47 4.60
CA THR A 33 -11.00 13.15 5.65
C THR A 33 -11.72 12.69 6.91
N GLY A 34 -11.19 11.67 7.58
CA GLY A 34 -11.81 11.10 8.79
C GLY A 34 -12.98 10.14 8.53
N SER A 35 -13.34 9.84 7.28
CA SER A 35 -14.43 8.88 6.95
C SER A 35 -14.07 7.40 7.16
N GLY A 36 -12.89 7.10 7.72
CA GLY A 36 -12.45 5.74 8.03
C GLY A 36 -11.88 4.92 6.86
N LYS A 37 -11.43 5.56 5.77
CA LYS A 37 -10.86 4.86 4.59
C LYS A 37 -9.64 3.99 4.95
N THR A 38 -8.65 4.59 5.63
CA THR A 38 -7.48 3.86 6.15
C THR A 38 -7.92 2.72 7.06
N LYS A 39 -8.95 2.96 7.89
CA LYS A 39 -9.45 1.94 8.81
C LYS A 39 -10.12 0.76 8.10
N LEU A 40 -10.81 1.03 6.99
CA LEU A 40 -11.36 0.00 6.12
C LEU A 40 -10.24 -0.87 5.55
N ALA A 41 -9.19 -0.25 4.99
CA ALA A 41 -8.05 -0.98 4.42
C ALA A 41 -7.31 -1.83 5.47
N GLU A 42 -7.03 -1.27 6.66
CA GLU A 42 -6.46 -2.02 7.79
C GLU A 42 -7.33 -3.23 8.17
N THR A 43 -8.65 -3.02 8.30
CA THR A 43 -9.57 -4.09 8.68
C THR A 43 -9.65 -5.16 7.60
N LEU A 44 -9.60 -4.78 6.32
CA LEU A 44 -9.58 -5.72 5.20
C LEU A 44 -8.32 -6.58 5.25
N SER A 45 -7.14 -5.96 5.42
CA SER A 45 -5.84 -6.63 5.57
C SER A 45 -5.85 -7.66 6.70
N GLU A 46 -6.39 -7.29 7.87
CA GLU A 46 -6.56 -8.21 9.01
C GLU A 46 -7.51 -9.37 8.69
N VAL A 47 -8.64 -9.11 8.04
CA VAL A 47 -9.67 -10.13 7.75
C VAL A 47 -9.22 -11.14 6.70
N VAL A 48 -8.43 -10.71 5.72
CA VAL A 48 -7.89 -11.58 4.66
C VAL A 48 -6.51 -12.15 5.00
N ASP A 49 -6.02 -11.90 6.22
CA ASP A 49 -4.70 -12.33 6.72
C ASP A 49 -3.56 -12.03 5.74
N THR A 50 -3.62 -10.86 5.09
CA THR A 50 -2.63 -10.42 4.11
C THR A 50 -2.04 -9.09 4.55
N PRO A 51 -0.72 -9.02 4.84
CA PRO A 51 -0.08 -7.78 5.26
C PRO A 51 -0.26 -6.63 4.26
N MET A 52 -0.13 -5.41 4.76
CA MET A 52 -0.33 -4.19 3.97
C MET A 52 0.93 -3.33 3.97
N HIS A 53 1.40 -2.94 2.78
CA HIS A 53 2.39 -1.90 2.58
C HIS A 53 1.67 -0.58 2.31
N GLN A 54 1.95 0.44 3.11
CA GLN A 54 1.34 1.75 2.98
C GLN A 54 2.29 2.75 2.30
N VAL A 55 1.76 3.46 1.32
CA VAL A 55 2.39 4.60 0.65
C VAL A 55 1.51 5.81 0.88
N ASN A 56 2.10 6.93 1.26
CA ASN A 56 1.40 8.20 1.32
C ASN A 56 1.90 9.10 0.18
N CYS A 57 1.01 9.48 -0.73
CA CYS A 57 1.38 10.28 -1.87
C CYS A 57 1.44 11.78 -1.52
N SER A 58 2.44 12.44 -2.08
CA SER A 58 2.60 13.89 -2.03
C SER A 58 3.09 14.41 -3.38
N VAL A 59 3.10 15.73 -3.56
CA VAL A 59 3.62 16.38 -4.77
C VAL A 59 5.12 16.17 -4.99
N ASP A 60 5.85 15.81 -3.92
CA ASP A 60 7.28 15.54 -3.92
C ASP A 60 7.61 14.05 -4.02
N LEU A 61 6.60 13.19 -4.08
CA LEU A 61 6.79 11.75 -4.25
C LEU A 61 7.51 11.47 -5.58
N ASP A 62 8.60 10.74 -5.51
CA ASP A 62 9.36 10.28 -6.68
C ASP A 62 9.22 8.77 -6.91
N THR A 63 9.64 8.34 -8.10
CA THR A 63 9.57 6.94 -8.52
C THR A 63 10.47 6.04 -7.68
N GLU A 64 11.62 6.53 -7.22
CA GLU A 64 12.55 5.76 -6.39
C GLU A 64 11.95 5.40 -5.03
N SER A 65 11.16 6.31 -4.44
CA SER A 65 10.44 6.05 -3.19
C SER A 65 9.35 4.98 -3.32
N LEU A 66 8.81 4.78 -4.53
CA LEU A 66 7.76 3.80 -4.83
C LEU A 66 8.32 2.44 -5.26
N LEU A 67 9.22 2.46 -6.25
CA LEU A 67 9.75 1.25 -6.89
C LEU A 67 11.02 0.76 -6.22
N GLY A 68 11.82 1.67 -5.67
CA GLY A 68 13.12 1.37 -5.09
C GLY A 68 14.27 2.11 -5.77
N PHE A 69 15.46 1.96 -5.20
CA PHE A 69 16.66 2.68 -5.63
C PHE A 69 17.87 1.76 -5.67
N LYS A 70 18.90 2.15 -6.44
CA LYS A 70 20.20 1.48 -6.42
C LYS A 70 21.07 2.08 -5.33
N THR A 71 21.74 1.25 -4.57
CA THR A 71 22.71 1.67 -3.55
C THR A 71 23.92 0.76 -3.55
N ILE A 72 24.98 1.20 -2.88
CA ILE A 72 26.19 0.39 -2.72
C ILE A 72 26.13 -0.28 -1.35
N LYS A 73 26.36 -1.59 -1.31
CA LYS A 73 26.52 -2.35 -0.07
C LYS A 73 27.84 -3.11 -0.08
N THR A 74 28.39 -3.32 1.10
CA THR A 74 29.50 -4.26 1.29
C THR A 74 28.93 -5.66 1.47
N ASN A 75 29.36 -6.61 0.65
CA ASN A 75 28.98 -8.01 0.80
C ASN A 75 29.75 -8.71 1.95
N ALA A 76 29.44 -9.98 2.20
CA ALA A 76 30.06 -10.76 3.27
C ALA A 76 31.59 -10.96 3.10
N GLU A 77 32.11 -10.77 1.89
CA GLU A 77 33.52 -10.90 1.53
C GLU A 77 34.26 -9.55 1.59
N GLY A 78 33.58 -8.47 2.00
CA GLY A 78 34.17 -7.13 2.12
C GLY A 78 34.21 -6.33 0.82
N GLN A 79 33.60 -6.83 -0.27
CA GLN A 79 33.59 -6.15 -1.57
C GLN A 79 32.39 -5.22 -1.70
N GLN A 80 32.59 -4.08 -2.37
CA GLN A 80 31.50 -3.15 -2.70
C GLN A 80 30.73 -3.66 -3.91
N GLU A 81 29.41 -3.77 -3.78
CA GLU A 81 28.50 -4.15 -4.86
C GLU A 81 27.34 -3.16 -5.00
N ILE A 82 26.88 -2.96 -6.23
CA ILE A 82 25.66 -2.19 -6.52
C ILE A 82 24.48 -3.14 -6.38
N VAL A 83 23.59 -2.84 -5.44
CA VAL A 83 22.37 -3.60 -5.21
C VAL A 83 21.15 -2.72 -5.42
N PHE A 84 20.04 -3.34 -5.82
CA PHE A 84 18.74 -2.68 -5.86
C PHE A 84 17.99 -2.94 -4.56
N VAL A 85 17.46 -1.88 -3.95
CA VAL A 85 16.62 -1.96 -2.76
C VAL A 85 15.18 -1.75 -3.19
N ASP A 86 14.36 -2.79 -3.07
CA ASP A 86 12.95 -2.72 -3.45
C ASP A 86 12.19 -1.67 -2.63
N GLY A 87 11.42 -0.85 -3.33
CA GLY A 87 10.42 0.05 -2.77
C GLY A 87 9.14 -0.69 -2.36
N PRO A 88 8.19 0.01 -1.71
CA PRO A 88 6.96 -0.56 -1.20
C PRO A 88 6.11 -1.25 -2.27
N VAL A 89 6.07 -0.72 -3.50
CA VAL A 89 5.31 -1.33 -4.61
C VAL A 89 5.89 -2.70 -4.96
N ILE A 90 7.21 -2.78 -5.14
CA ILE A 90 7.88 -4.02 -5.53
C ILE A 90 7.84 -5.05 -4.40
N LYS A 91 8.00 -4.62 -3.14
CA LYS A 91 7.85 -5.49 -1.97
C LYS A 91 6.45 -6.09 -1.91
N ALA A 92 5.41 -5.26 -2.02
CA ALA A 92 4.03 -5.73 -2.00
C ALA A 92 3.76 -6.75 -3.10
N MET A 93 4.25 -6.46 -4.32
CA MET A 93 4.13 -7.36 -5.46
C MET A 93 4.83 -8.71 -5.24
N LYS A 94 6.08 -8.72 -4.74
CA LYS A 94 6.86 -9.94 -4.51
C LYS A 94 6.29 -10.79 -3.38
N GLU A 95 5.75 -10.15 -2.36
CA GLU A 95 5.23 -10.81 -1.16
C GLU A 95 3.74 -11.19 -1.28
N GLY A 96 3.04 -10.72 -2.33
CA GLY A 96 1.60 -10.93 -2.48
C GLY A 96 0.78 -10.14 -1.45
N HIS A 97 1.33 -9.03 -0.97
CA HIS A 97 0.72 -8.17 0.04
C HIS A 97 -0.20 -7.10 -0.56
N ILE A 98 -1.06 -6.54 0.26
CA ILE A 98 -1.88 -5.39 -0.10
C ILE A 98 -0.99 -4.16 -0.24
N LEU A 99 -1.12 -3.42 -1.34
CA LEU A 99 -0.55 -2.08 -1.46
C LEU A 99 -1.66 -1.05 -1.23
N TYR A 100 -1.56 -0.29 -0.13
CA TYR A 100 -2.46 0.83 0.15
C TYR A 100 -1.79 2.15 -0.19
N ILE A 101 -2.40 2.89 -1.12
CA ILE A 101 -1.91 4.19 -1.59
C ILE A 101 -2.84 5.28 -1.06
N ASP A 102 -2.36 6.07 -0.11
CA ASP A 102 -3.08 7.20 0.47
C ASP A 102 -2.84 8.47 -0.35
N GLU A 103 -3.83 9.37 -0.38
CA GLU A 103 -3.76 10.65 -1.09
C GLU A 103 -3.28 10.54 -2.56
N ILE A 104 -3.69 9.47 -3.26
CA ILE A 104 -3.26 9.18 -4.64
C ILE A 104 -3.50 10.34 -5.63
N ASN A 105 -4.49 11.17 -5.36
CA ASN A 105 -4.79 12.41 -6.10
C ASN A 105 -3.66 13.46 -6.04
N MET A 106 -2.74 13.36 -5.08
CA MET A 106 -1.59 14.25 -4.95
C MET A 106 -0.36 13.75 -5.73
N ALA A 107 -0.37 12.50 -6.20
CA ALA A 107 0.69 11.97 -7.02
C ALA A 107 0.68 12.60 -8.42
N LYS A 108 1.87 12.81 -8.99
CA LYS A 108 2.00 13.19 -10.39
C LYS A 108 1.66 11.98 -11.27
N PRO A 109 0.99 12.16 -12.41
CA PRO A 109 0.65 11.04 -13.30
C PRO A 109 1.86 10.18 -13.70
N GLU A 110 3.04 10.79 -13.79
CA GLU A 110 4.30 10.16 -14.19
C GLU A 110 4.95 9.32 -13.09
N THR A 111 4.53 9.47 -11.83
CA THR A 111 5.19 8.79 -10.69
C THR A 111 4.53 7.46 -10.33
N LEU A 112 3.27 7.25 -10.73
CA LEU A 112 2.57 6.00 -10.50
C LEU A 112 2.86 4.97 -11.61
N PRO A 113 3.09 3.69 -11.26
CA PRO A 113 3.37 2.62 -12.21
C PRO A 113 2.17 2.19 -13.04
#